data_AF-A0A444RB61-F1
#
_entry.id   AF-A0A444RB61-F1
#
_cell.length_a   1.000
_cell.length_b   1.000
_cell.length_c   1.000
_cell.angle_alpha   90.00
_cell.angle_beta   90.00
_cell.angle_gamma   90.00
#
_symmetry.space_group_name_H-M   'P 1'
#
loop_
_entity.id
_entity.type
_entity.pdbx_description
1 polymer ?
#
loop_
_entity_poly.entity_id
_entity_poly.type
_entity_poly.pdbx_seq_one_letter_code
_entity_poly.pdbx_strand_id
1 'polypeptide(L)'
;MSKVKSITRESWILSTFPEWGSWLNEEIEQEQVAPGTFAMWWLGCTGIWLKSEGGANVCVDFWCGTGKQSHGNPLMKQGHQMQRMAGVKKLQPNLRTTPFVLDPFAIRQIDAVLATHDHNDHIDVNVAAAVMQNCADDVPFIGPKTCVDLWIGWGVPKERCIVVKPGDVVKVKDIEIHALE
;
A
#
# COMPACT_ATOMS: atom_id res chain seq x y z
N MET A 1 -23.98 -26.33 -20.05
CA MET A 1 -24.09 -26.22 -18.58
C MET A 1 -24.72 -24.86 -18.25
N SER A 2 -25.58 -24.73 -17.24
CA SER A 2 -26.25 -23.45 -16.92
C SER A 2 -25.31 -22.48 -16.18
N LYS A 3 -25.56 -21.16 -16.29
CA LYS A 3 -24.77 -20.12 -15.59
C LYS A 3 -24.64 -20.38 -14.08
N VAL A 4 -25.73 -20.77 -13.42
CA VAL A 4 -25.73 -21.06 -11.97
C VAL A 4 -24.78 -22.21 -11.63
N LYS A 5 -24.68 -23.23 -12.50
CA LYS A 5 -23.82 -24.39 -12.27
C LYS A 5 -22.33 -24.14 -12.55
N SER A 6 -21.99 -23.05 -13.26
CA SER A 6 -20.60 -22.69 -13.55
C SER A 6 -19.99 -21.73 -12.54
N ILE A 7 -20.80 -21.08 -11.69
CA ILE A 7 -20.31 -20.10 -10.72
C ILE A 7 -19.74 -20.82 -9.49
N THR A 8 -18.48 -20.51 -9.18
CA THR A 8 -17.79 -20.90 -7.93
C THR A 8 -17.52 -19.67 -7.08
N ARG A 9 -17.18 -19.89 -5.81
CA ARG A 9 -16.75 -18.82 -4.90
C ARG A 9 -15.56 -18.05 -5.49
N GLU A 10 -14.58 -18.74 -6.04
CA GLU A 10 -13.37 -18.16 -6.62
C GLU A 10 -13.71 -17.30 -7.84
N SER A 11 -14.57 -17.80 -8.74
CA SER A 11 -15.00 -17.03 -9.91
C SER A 11 -15.78 -15.78 -9.52
N TRP A 12 -16.61 -15.86 -8.47
CA TRP A 12 -17.33 -14.71 -7.95
C TRP A 12 -16.37 -13.66 -7.42
N ILE A 13 -15.42 -14.03 -6.55
CA ILE A 13 -14.42 -13.11 -5.99
C ILE A 13 -13.61 -12.43 -7.10
N LEU A 14 -13.07 -13.21 -8.05
CA LEU A 14 -12.25 -12.69 -9.15
C LEU A 14 -13.03 -11.80 -10.13
N SER A 15 -14.35 -11.94 -10.20
CA SER A 15 -15.21 -11.07 -11.02
C SER A 15 -15.76 -9.86 -10.28
N THR A 16 -15.46 -9.71 -8.98
CA THR A 16 -16.05 -8.67 -8.12
C THR A 16 -15.02 -7.73 -7.49
N PHE A 17 -13.82 -8.21 -7.16
CA PHE A 17 -12.83 -7.44 -6.39
C PHE A 17 -11.56 -7.09 -7.21
N PRO A 18 -10.87 -5.97 -6.90
CA PRO A 18 -11.25 -4.95 -5.90
C PRO A 18 -12.50 -4.17 -6.31
N GLU A 19 -13.22 -3.56 -5.35
CA GLU A 19 -14.56 -3.03 -5.57
C GLU A 19 -14.65 -1.98 -6.69
N TRP A 20 -13.57 -1.24 -6.93
CA TRP A 20 -13.51 -0.20 -7.98
C TRP A 20 -12.81 -0.66 -9.26
N GLY A 21 -12.30 -1.89 -9.31
CA GLY A 21 -11.46 -2.36 -10.42
C GLY A 21 -10.30 -1.40 -10.68
N SER A 22 -10.18 -0.92 -11.92
CA SER A 22 -9.18 0.05 -12.36
C SER A 22 -9.68 1.50 -12.43
N TRP A 23 -10.88 1.81 -11.93
CA TRP A 23 -11.48 3.15 -12.06
C TRP A 23 -10.54 4.26 -11.56
N LEU A 24 -10.02 4.12 -10.34
CA LEU A 24 -9.13 5.12 -9.76
C LEU A 24 -7.73 5.10 -10.38
N ASN A 25 -7.27 3.95 -10.87
CA ASN A 25 -6.01 3.86 -11.61
C ASN A 25 -6.08 4.74 -12.87
N GLU A 26 -7.17 4.62 -13.63
CA GLU A 26 -7.42 5.41 -14.82
C GLU A 26 -7.58 6.90 -14.50
N GLU A 27 -8.32 7.25 -13.45
CA GLU A 27 -8.50 8.64 -12.99
C GLU A 27 -7.15 9.30 -12.65
N ILE A 28 -6.31 8.62 -11.85
CA ILE A 28 -4.98 9.11 -11.47
C ILE A 28 -4.09 9.32 -12.70
N GLU A 29 -4.08 8.37 -13.65
CA GLU A 29 -3.27 8.48 -14.86
C GLU A 29 -3.72 9.66 -15.74
N GLN A 30 -5.03 9.87 -15.87
CA GLN A 30 -5.63 10.91 -16.71
C GLN A 30 -5.54 12.31 -16.09
N GLU A 31 -5.42 12.43 -14.78
CA GLU A 31 -5.38 13.72 -14.08
C GLU A 31 -4.22 14.60 -14.57
N GLN A 32 -4.54 15.81 -15.01
CA GLN A 32 -3.57 16.83 -15.42
C GLN A 32 -3.47 17.88 -14.33
N VAL A 33 -2.46 17.72 -13.46
CA VAL A 33 -2.25 18.62 -12.33
C VAL A 33 -1.81 20.00 -12.83
N ALA A 34 -2.57 21.03 -12.46
CA ALA A 34 -2.30 22.40 -12.92
C ALA A 34 -1.00 22.97 -12.33
N PRO A 35 -0.31 23.89 -13.04
CA PRO A 35 0.89 24.54 -12.50
C PRO A 35 0.63 25.25 -11.16
N GLY A 36 1.57 25.14 -10.23
CA GLY A 36 1.46 25.66 -8.86
C GLY A 36 0.53 24.85 -7.94
N THR A 37 0.16 23.62 -8.32
CA THR A 37 -0.74 22.75 -7.55
C THR A 37 -0.20 21.32 -7.44
N PHE A 38 -0.80 20.51 -6.57
CA PHE A 38 -0.61 19.06 -6.51
C PHE A 38 -1.95 18.39 -6.23
N ALA A 39 -2.09 17.12 -6.62
CA ALA A 39 -3.27 16.30 -6.36
C ALA A 39 -2.94 15.16 -5.41
N MET A 40 -3.92 14.74 -4.60
CA MET A 40 -3.83 13.58 -3.73
C MET A 40 -5.11 12.77 -3.72
N TRP A 41 -4.98 11.46 -3.64
CA TRP A 41 -6.10 10.53 -3.47
C TRP A 41 -5.89 9.70 -2.21
N TRP A 42 -6.96 9.53 -1.45
CA TRP A 42 -6.97 8.67 -0.28
C TRP A 42 -7.32 7.24 -0.69
N LEU A 43 -6.40 6.31 -0.42
CA LEU A 43 -6.48 4.91 -0.81
C LEU A 43 -7.09 4.01 0.28
N GLY A 44 -7.47 4.60 1.41
CA GLY A 44 -7.94 3.92 2.62
C GLY A 44 -6.83 3.76 3.68
N CYS A 45 -7.23 3.63 4.95
CA CYS A 45 -6.30 3.72 6.10
C CYS A 45 -5.52 5.04 6.07
N THR A 46 -4.19 5.02 5.94
CA THR A 46 -3.36 6.20 5.68
C THR A 46 -2.72 6.18 4.29
N GLY A 47 -3.15 5.25 3.43
CA GLY A 47 -2.62 5.13 2.07
C GLY A 47 -2.95 6.36 1.24
N ILE A 48 -1.94 6.96 0.62
CA ILE A 48 -2.05 8.15 -0.21
C ILE A 48 -1.39 7.89 -1.56
N TRP A 49 -2.05 8.34 -2.62
CA TRP A 49 -1.40 8.65 -3.89
C TRP A 49 -1.22 10.16 -3.99
N LEU A 50 -0.04 10.63 -4.37
CA LEU A 50 0.26 12.04 -4.63
C LEU A 50 0.78 12.19 -6.05
N LYS A 51 0.28 13.21 -6.78
CA LYS A 51 0.73 13.58 -8.12
C LYS A 51 1.10 15.07 -8.16
N SER A 52 2.32 15.39 -8.58
CA SER A 52 2.81 16.77 -8.72
C SER A 52 2.39 17.41 -10.05
N GLU A 53 2.51 18.73 -10.15
CA GLU A 53 2.36 19.47 -11.42
C GLU A 53 3.33 19.01 -12.51
N GLY A 54 4.54 18.57 -12.15
CA GLY A 54 5.51 17.98 -13.07
C GLY A 54 5.21 16.52 -13.45
N GLY A 55 4.12 15.94 -12.95
CA GLY A 55 3.69 14.57 -13.26
C GLY A 55 4.45 13.49 -12.49
N ALA A 56 5.14 13.83 -11.39
CA ALA A 56 5.72 12.83 -10.50
C ALA A 56 4.62 12.15 -9.68
N ASN A 57 4.69 10.83 -9.53
CA ASN A 57 3.71 10.01 -8.82
C ASN A 57 4.34 9.32 -7.62
N VAL A 58 3.85 9.61 -6.42
CA VAL A 58 4.38 9.06 -5.16
C VAL A 58 3.27 8.35 -4.41
N CYS A 59 3.54 7.12 -3.98
CA CYS A 59 2.59 6.31 -3.22
C CYS A 59 3.10 6.13 -1.79
N VAL A 60 2.31 6.50 -0.79
CA VAL A 60 2.69 6.48 0.63
C VAL A 60 1.73 5.60 1.41
N ASP A 61 2.24 4.66 2.21
CA ASP A 61 1.49 3.80 3.13
C ASP A 61 0.33 3.02 2.46
N PHE A 62 0.44 2.73 1.17
CA PHE A 62 -0.64 2.04 0.46
C PHE A 62 -0.76 0.59 0.93
N TRP A 63 -1.88 0.30 1.59
CA TRP A 63 -2.14 -0.99 2.22
C TRP A 63 -3.31 -1.74 1.59
N CYS A 64 -3.00 -2.91 1.03
CA CYS A 64 -3.91 -3.80 0.32
C CYS A 64 -4.32 -5.02 1.17
N GLY A 65 -3.99 -5.04 2.46
CA GLY A 65 -4.46 -6.04 3.41
C GLY A 65 -5.85 -5.78 3.98
N THR A 66 -6.32 -6.72 4.81
CA THR A 66 -7.60 -6.63 5.53
C THR A 66 -7.44 -6.97 7.02
N GLY A 67 -8.52 -6.79 7.78
CA GLY A 67 -8.60 -7.12 9.21
C GLY A 67 -8.85 -8.61 9.49
N LYS A 68 -9.52 -8.90 10.60
CA LYS A 68 -9.89 -10.29 10.95
C LYS A 68 -10.85 -10.89 9.93
N GLN A 69 -10.67 -12.18 9.64
CA GLN A 69 -11.51 -12.94 8.69
C GLN A 69 -12.27 -14.11 9.35
N SER A 70 -11.97 -14.42 10.61
CA SER A 70 -12.62 -15.51 11.35
C SER A 70 -12.50 -15.32 12.86
N HIS A 71 -13.45 -15.90 13.60
CA HIS A 71 -13.42 -16.02 15.07
C HIS A 71 -12.70 -17.30 15.54
N GLY A 72 -12.19 -18.14 14.61
CA GLY A 72 -11.64 -19.46 14.93
C GLY A 72 -10.49 -19.48 15.92
N ASN A 73 -9.74 -18.38 16.06
CA ASN A 73 -8.77 -18.18 17.14
C ASN A 73 -9.24 -17.04 18.05
N PRO A 74 -9.71 -17.33 19.28
CA PRO A 74 -10.25 -16.30 20.17
C PRO A 74 -9.16 -15.48 20.89
N LEU A 75 -7.88 -15.82 20.71
CA LEU A 75 -6.76 -15.24 21.42
C LEU A 75 -5.92 -14.32 20.53
N MET A 76 -5.47 -13.21 21.12
CA MET A 76 -4.46 -12.34 20.52
C MET A 76 -3.10 -13.05 20.49
N LYS A 77 -2.32 -12.82 19.42
CA LYS A 77 -0.95 -13.36 19.30
C LYS A 77 -0.10 -12.91 20.48
N GLN A 78 0.65 -13.84 21.07
CA GLN A 78 1.55 -13.52 22.18
C GLN A 78 2.61 -12.50 21.74
N GLY A 79 2.81 -11.46 22.55
CA GLY A 79 3.76 -10.39 22.28
C GLY A 79 3.26 -9.30 21.32
N HIS A 80 2.01 -9.38 20.84
CA HIS A 80 1.37 -8.30 20.09
C HIS A 80 1.34 -7.00 20.90
N GLN A 81 1.51 -5.86 20.25
CA GLN A 81 1.61 -4.54 20.90
C GLN A 81 0.41 -4.25 21.81
N MET A 82 -0.83 -4.56 21.38
CA MET A 82 -2.03 -4.37 22.21
C MET A 82 -2.00 -5.24 23.49
N GLN A 83 -1.43 -6.44 23.44
CA GLN A 83 -1.25 -7.26 24.64
C GLN A 83 -0.22 -6.64 25.58
N ARG A 84 0.88 -6.09 25.04
CA ARG A 84 1.91 -5.42 25.85
C ARG A 84 1.40 -4.15 26.52
N MET A 85 0.59 -3.37 25.81
CA MET A 85 0.05 -2.10 26.32
C MET A 85 -1.04 -2.31 27.38
N ALA A 86 -1.93 -3.29 27.20
CA ALA A 86 -3.15 -3.40 28.00
C ALA A 86 -3.32 -4.72 28.76
N GLY A 87 -2.38 -5.67 28.65
CA GLY A 87 -2.46 -6.98 29.30
C GLY A 87 -3.61 -7.88 28.79
N VAL A 88 -4.24 -7.51 27.67
CA VAL A 88 -5.39 -8.23 27.11
C VAL A 88 -4.97 -9.55 26.46
N LYS A 89 -5.86 -10.55 26.52
CA LYS A 89 -5.67 -11.86 25.86
C LYS A 89 -6.67 -12.11 24.73
N LYS A 90 -7.83 -11.47 24.78
CA LYS A 90 -8.90 -11.67 23.78
C LYS A 90 -8.48 -11.10 22.42
N LEU A 91 -8.90 -11.75 21.35
CA LEU A 91 -8.72 -11.27 19.98
C LEU A 91 -9.31 -9.86 19.82
N GLN A 92 -8.56 -8.96 19.18
CA GLN A 92 -9.07 -7.65 18.79
C GLN A 92 -10.07 -7.79 17.64
N PRO A 93 -11.27 -7.18 17.72
CA PRO A 93 -12.29 -7.25 16.69
C PRO A 93 -12.09 -6.19 15.59
N ASN A 94 -10.87 -6.05 15.06
CA ASN A 94 -10.57 -5.08 14.00
C ASN A 94 -10.91 -5.66 12.62
N LEU A 95 -12.06 -5.24 12.08
CA LEU A 95 -12.52 -5.53 10.71
C LEU A 95 -12.23 -4.34 9.81
N ARG A 96 -11.77 -4.56 8.58
CA ARG A 96 -11.65 -3.50 7.57
C ARG A 96 -13.05 -3.10 7.12
N THR A 97 -13.36 -1.81 7.14
CA THR A 97 -14.69 -1.27 6.81
C THR A 97 -14.68 -0.33 5.60
N THR A 98 -13.54 -0.22 4.92
CA THR A 98 -13.35 0.61 3.73
C THR A 98 -13.04 -0.31 2.54
N PRO A 99 -13.69 -0.14 1.37
CA PRO A 99 -13.38 -0.92 0.18
C PRO A 99 -11.95 -0.69 -0.32
N PHE A 100 -11.53 -1.47 -1.33
CA PHE A 100 -10.29 -1.23 -2.06
C PHE A 100 -10.58 -0.37 -3.28
N VAL A 101 -10.14 0.89 -3.23
CA VAL A 101 -10.44 1.89 -4.25
C VAL A 101 -9.43 1.91 -5.41
N LEU A 102 -8.25 1.33 -5.21
CA LEU A 102 -7.16 1.27 -6.19
C LEU A 102 -6.67 -0.18 -6.33
N ASP A 103 -6.52 -0.68 -7.55
CA ASP A 103 -5.88 -1.97 -7.81
C ASP A 103 -4.36 -1.78 -7.90
N PRO A 104 -3.55 -2.36 -6.98
CA PRO A 104 -2.10 -2.25 -7.07
C PRO A 104 -1.54 -2.88 -8.36
N PHE A 105 -2.16 -3.95 -8.87
CA PHE A 105 -1.70 -4.65 -10.08
C PHE A 105 -2.03 -3.91 -11.38
N ALA A 106 -2.81 -2.83 -11.31
CA ALA A 106 -3.04 -1.91 -12.43
C ALA A 106 -2.15 -0.66 -12.37
N ILE A 107 -1.23 -0.54 -11.40
CA ILE A 107 -0.26 0.57 -11.36
C ILE A 107 0.72 0.45 -12.54
N ARG A 108 0.84 1.51 -13.34
CA ARG A 108 1.80 1.61 -14.46
C ARG A 108 2.77 2.78 -14.32
N GLN A 109 2.32 3.90 -13.76
CA GLN A 109 3.11 5.12 -13.61
C GLN A 109 3.33 5.43 -12.13
N ILE A 110 4.53 5.24 -11.62
CA ILE A 110 4.90 5.52 -10.23
C ILE A 110 6.40 5.83 -10.15
N ASP A 111 6.77 6.77 -9.29
CA ASP A 111 8.14 7.26 -9.15
C ASP A 111 8.76 6.99 -7.78
N ALA A 112 7.96 6.64 -6.76
CA ALA A 112 8.43 6.10 -5.50
C ALA A 112 7.30 5.40 -4.72
N VAL A 113 7.67 4.36 -3.95
CA VAL A 113 6.83 3.74 -2.93
C VAL A 113 7.41 4.10 -1.56
N LEU A 114 6.59 4.65 -0.66
CA LEU A 114 6.98 5.04 0.68
C LEU A 114 6.21 4.24 1.73
N ALA A 115 6.88 3.94 2.84
CA ALA A 115 6.26 3.47 4.06
C ALA A 115 6.79 4.29 5.24
N THR A 116 5.88 4.81 6.06
CA THR A 116 6.22 5.62 7.23
C THR A 116 6.84 4.78 8.35
N HIS A 117 6.31 3.58 8.57
CA HIS A 117 6.78 2.64 9.60
C HIS A 117 6.35 1.20 9.29
N ASP A 118 6.77 0.25 10.14
CA ASP A 118 6.71 -1.19 9.89
C ASP A 118 5.45 -1.88 10.44
N HIS A 119 4.44 -1.11 10.86
CA HIS A 119 3.15 -1.70 11.16
C HIS A 119 2.47 -2.22 9.90
N ASN A 120 1.78 -3.35 10.05
CA ASN A 120 1.25 -4.13 8.94
C ASN A 120 0.27 -3.37 8.04
N ASP A 121 -0.38 -2.32 8.54
CA ASP A 121 -1.34 -1.48 7.83
C ASP A 121 -0.74 -0.24 7.14
N HIS A 122 0.59 -0.13 7.11
CA HIS A 122 1.37 0.97 6.49
C HIS A 122 2.39 0.49 5.45
N ILE A 123 2.50 -0.81 5.23
CA ILE A 123 3.43 -1.43 4.28
C ILE A 123 2.81 -2.71 3.74
N ASP A 124 2.93 -2.97 2.44
CA ASP A 124 2.22 -4.07 1.80
C ASP A 124 3.06 -4.84 0.79
N VAL A 125 3.09 -6.16 0.96
CA VAL A 125 3.85 -7.08 0.09
C VAL A 125 3.22 -7.21 -1.30
N ASN A 126 1.89 -7.09 -1.43
CA ASN A 126 1.21 -7.18 -2.72
C ASN A 126 1.46 -5.91 -3.54
N VAL A 127 1.49 -4.74 -2.90
CA VAL A 127 1.89 -3.48 -3.55
C VAL A 127 3.35 -3.57 -4.03
N ALA A 128 4.26 -4.06 -3.18
CA ALA A 128 5.64 -4.28 -3.57
C ALA A 128 5.75 -5.25 -4.77
N ALA A 129 5.03 -6.37 -4.73
CA ALA A 129 5.00 -7.34 -5.83
C ALA A 129 4.47 -6.73 -7.13
N ALA A 130 3.39 -5.95 -7.08
CA ALA A 130 2.80 -5.31 -8.24
C ALA A 130 3.75 -4.29 -8.89
N VAL A 131 4.37 -3.41 -8.10
CA VAL A 131 5.34 -2.43 -8.61
C VAL A 131 6.57 -3.12 -9.21
N MET A 132 7.08 -4.19 -8.58
CA MET A 132 8.19 -4.97 -9.12
C MET A 132 7.86 -5.71 -10.43
N GLN A 133 6.60 -6.04 -10.67
CA GLN A 133 6.17 -6.75 -11.88
C GLN A 133 5.82 -5.80 -13.04
N ASN A 134 5.33 -4.60 -12.74
CA ASN A 134 4.68 -3.74 -13.72
C ASN A 134 5.45 -2.47 -14.05
N CYS A 135 6.32 -2.00 -13.16
CA CYS A 135 6.92 -0.67 -13.24
C CYS A 135 8.41 -0.74 -13.59
N ALA A 136 9.00 0.41 -13.89
CA ALA A 136 10.42 0.52 -14.22
C ALA A 136 11.32 0.02 -13.06
N ASP A 137 12.53 -0.44 -13.39
CA ASP A 137 13.48 -1.02 -12.43
C ASP A 137 14.09 0.00 -11.46
N ASP A 138 13.85 1.30 -11.69
CA ASP A 138 14.42 2.42 -10.94
C ASP A 138 13.49 3.06 -9.90
N VAL A 139 12.21 2.68 -9.82
CA VAL A 139 11.29 3.13 -8.74
C VAL A 139 11.86 2.74 -7.36
N PRO A 140 12.19 3.69 -6.49
CA PRO A 140 12.71 3.40 -5.16
C PRO A 140 11.59 3.05 -4.16
N PHE A 141 11.95 2.19 -3.21
CA PHE A 141 11.20 1.86 -2.01
C PHE A 141 11.86 2.58 -0.82
N ILE A 142 11.19 3.61 -0.31
CA ILE A 142 11.76 4.58 0.64
C ILE A 142 11.08 4.42 2.00
N GLY A 143 11.85 4.22 3.06
CA GLY A 143 11.29 4.10 4.40
C GLY A 143 12.35 3.97 5.49
N PRO A 144 11.94 3.91 6.77
CA PRO A 144 12.88 3.65 7.85
C PRO A 144 13.50 2.25 7.70
N LYS A 145 14.57 2.01 8.45
CA LYS A 145 15.39 0.80 8.34
C LYS A 145 14.56 -0.49 8.41
N THR A 146 13.59 -0.57 9.31
CA THR A 146 12.72 -1.75 9.49
C THR A 146 11.78 -1.99 8.31
N CYS A 147 11.26 -0.94 7.66
CA CYS A 147 10.47 -1.09 6.41
C CYS A 147 11.34 -1.65 5.29
N VAL A 148 12.56 -1.13 5.14
CA VAL A 148 13.52 -1.63 4.15
C VAL A 148 13.89 -3.09 4.41
N ASP A 149 14.08 -3.48 5.68
CA ASP A 149 14.34 -4.87 6.04
C ASP A 149 13.17 -5.80 5.69
N LEU A 150 11.91 -5.34 5.87
CA LEU A 150 10.73 -6.09 5.43
C LEU A 150 10.69 -6.27 3.90
N TRP A 151 10.87 -5.19 3.15
CA TRP A 151 10.89 -5.26 1.68
C TRP A 151 11.98 -6.19 1.15
N ILE A 152 13.20 -6.09 1.68
CA ILE A 152 14.30 -7.02 1.33
C ILE A 152 13.92 -8.45 1.70
N GLY A 153 13.31 -8.67 2.88
CA GLY A 153 12.84 -9.98 3.31
C GLY A 153 11.75 -10.58 2.41
N TRP A 154 10.97 -9.75 1.72
CA TRP A 154 9.99 -10.16 0.71
C TRP A 154 10.56 -10.34 -0.70
N GLY A 155 11.81 -9.93 -0.92
CA GLY A 155 12.51 -10.09 -2.20
C GLY A 155 12.64 -8.82 -3.03
N VAL A 156 12.32 -7.63 -2.49
CA VAL A 156 12.67 -6.37 -3.16
C VAL A 156 14.20 -6.22 -3.19
N PRO A 157 14.82 -5.96 -4.35
CA PRO A 157 16.26 -5.80 -4.42
C PRO A 157 16.75 -4.62 -3.58
N LYS A 158 17.85 -4.81 -2.83
CA LYS A 158 18.40 -3.78 -1.94
C LYS A 158 18.75 -2.48 -2.66
N GLU A 159 19.14 -2.56 -3.92
CA GLU A 159 19.48 -1.46 -4.81
C GLU A 159 18.28 -0.57 -5.14
N ARG A 160 17.06 -1.08 -4.94
CA ARG A 160 15.82 -0.31 -5.05
C ARG A 160 15.38 0.29 -3.72
N CYS A 161 16.05 0.01 -2.61
CA CYS A 161 15.65 0.48 -1.30
C CYS A 161 16.47 1.69 -0.85
N ILE A 162 15.78 2.72 -0.32
CA ILE A 162 16.41 3.89 0.29
C ILE A 162 16.00 3.93 1.76
N VAL A 163 16.98 3.72 2.65
CA VAL A 163 16.77 3.91 4.09
C VAL A 163 16.81 5.40 4.39
N VAL A 164 15.75 5.92 4.99
CA VAL A 164 15.70 7.31 5.49
C VAL A 164 15.72 7.37 7.02
N LYS A 165 16.24 8.48 7.54
CA LYS A 165 16.31 8.85 8.96
C LYS A 165 15.76 10.28 9.13
N PRO A 166 15.32 10.67 10.33
CA PRO A 166 14.95 12.05 10.61
C PRO A 166 16.07 13.02 10.20
N GLY A 167 15.72 14.04 9.42
CA GLY A 167 16.65 15.02 8.84
C GLY A 167 17.09 14.73 7.41
N ASP A 168 16.88 13.51 6.90
CA ASP A 168 17.19 13.20 5.50
C ASP A 168 16.20 13.88 4.55
N VAL A 169 16.70 14.27 3.37
CA VAL A 169 15.89 14.79 2.26
C VAL A 169 16.14 13.95 1.03
N VAL A 170 15.09 13.39 0.43
CA VAL A 170 15.15 12.60 -0.80
C VAL A 170 14.40 13.34 -1.90
N LYS A 171 15.07 13.60 -3.02
CA LYS A 171 14.44 14.23 -4.19
C LYS A 171 13.96 13.17 -5.17
N VAL A 172 12.66 13.18 -5.48
CA VAL A 172 12.03 12.32 -6.48
C VAL A 172 11.41 13.25 -7.54
N LYS A 173 12.06 13.36 -8.69
CA LYS A 173 11.71 14.34 -9.74
C LYS A 173 11.57 15.77 -9.15
N ASP A 174 10.38 16.36 -9.22
CA ASP A 174 10.05 17.70 -8.73
C ASP A 174 9.51 17.71 -7.28
N ILE A 175 9.51 16.56 -6.60
CA ILE A 175 9.09 16.42 -5.20
C ILE A 175 10.33 16.28 -4.28
N GLU A 176 10.35 17.05 -3.19
CA GLU A 176 11.32 16.88 -2.10
C GLU A 176 10.64 16.24 -0.87
N ILE A 177 11.12 15.07 -0.49
CA ILE A 177 10.61 14.27 0.63
C ILE A 177 11.51 14.52 1.83
N HIS A 178 10.97 15.18 2.85
CA HIS A 178 11.66 15.43 4.12
C HIS A 178 11.27 14.35 5.13
N ALA A 179 12.22 13.55 5.58
CA ALA A 179 12.01 12.60 6.66
C ALA A 179 12.13 13.33 8.01
N LEU A 180 11.10 13.21 8.85
CA LEU A 180 10.98 13.90 10.14
C LEU A 180 10.99 12.91 11.32
N GLU A 181 11.06 13.45 12.54
CA GLU A 181 10.91 12.68 13.80
C GLU A 181 9.46 12.24 14.08
#